data_AF-D0NGK4-F1
#
_entry.id   AF-D0NGK4-F1
#
_cell.length_a   1.000
_cell.length_b   1.000
_cell.length_c   1.000
_cell.angle_alpha   90.00
_cell.angle_beta   90.00
_cell.angle_gamma   90.00
#
_symmetry.space_group_name_H-M   'P 1'
#
loop_
_entity.id
_entity.type
_entity.pdbx_description
1 polymer ?
#
loop_
_entity_poly.entity_id
_entity_poly.type
_entity_poly.pdbx_seq_one_letter_code
_entity_poly.pdbx_strand_id
1 'polypeptide(L)'
;MPTLSSKASEPLGRPDYQLERRFNDFADLRYQVWSYAQRKHEGSCTGCKYCDEFMSYIVHSMSQPRLFVKLTTGVDTRKKLMSTFCNEFINLTLGSRSEPRPRSFECDGLQAIPYLVHRFFEKENA
;
A
#
# COMPACT_ATOMS: atom_id res chain seq x y z
N MET A 1 36.45 -28.86 14.77
CA MET A 1 35.10 -28.97 14.20
C MET A 1 34.22 -27.91 14.86
N PRO A 2 33.91 -26.78 14.21
CA PRO A 2 33.07 -25.74 14.81
C PRO A 2 31.59 -26.12 14.70
N THR A 3 30.89 -26.01 15.83
CA THR A 3 29.47 -26.32 15.99
C THR A 3 28.62 -25.23 15.34
N LEU A 4 27.78 -25.61 14.38
CA LEU A 4 26.78 -24.69 13.79
C LEU A 4 25.76 -24.31 14.86
N SER A 5 25.82 -23.05 15.29
CA SER A 5 24.80 -22.43 16.13
C SER A 5 23.50 -22.36 15.33
N SER A 6 22.51 -23.17 15.73
CA SER A 6 21.14 -23.09 15.22
C SER A 6 20.61 -21.68 15.45
N LYS A 7 20.35 -20.92 14.38
CA LYS A 7 19.60 -19.67 14.47
C LYS A 7 18.19 -20.05 14.92
N ALA A 8 17.84 -19.66 16.15
CA ALA A 8 16.48 -19.74 16.66
C ALA A 8 15.55 -19.10 15.63
N SER A 9 14.56 -19.86 15.18
CA SER A 9 13.47 -19.40 14.33
C SER A 9 12.79 -18.21 15.01
N GLU A 10 12.81 -17.04 14.36
CA GLU A 10 12.01 -15.90 14.78
C GLU A 10 10.54 -16.34 14.92
N PRO A 11 9.83 -15.90 15.96
CA PRO A 11 8.44 -16.34 16.17
C PRO A 11 7.58 -15.90 14.98
N LEU A 12 6.93 -16.87 14.33
CA LEU A 12 5.87 -16.63 13.34
C LEU A 12 4.81 -15.73 13.98
N GLY A 13 4.83 -14.44 13.67
CA GLY A 13 3.88 -13.47 14.23
C GLY A 13 4.49 -12.13 14.62
N ARG A 14 5.82 -11.99 14.64
CA ARG A 14 6.43 -10.67 14.75
C ARG A 14 6.30 -9.94 13.39
N PRO A 15 5.71 -8.73 13.34
CA PRO A 15 5.64 -7.98 12.10
C PRO A 15 7.04 -7.54 11.67
N ASP A 16 7.34 -7.63 10.36
CA ASP A 16 8.61 -7.17 9.78
C ASP A 16 8.82 -5.66 9.94
N TYR A 17 7.71 -4.93 10.05
CA TYR A 17 7.69 -3.48 10.19
C TYR A 17 6.61 -3.02 11.16
N GLN A 18 6.91 -2.01 11.97
CA GLN A 18 5.94 -1.32 12.82
C GLN A 18 5.76 0.12 12.34
N LEU A 19 4.51 0.49 12.08
CA LEU A 19 4.13 1.81 11.60
C LEU A 19 3.20 2.48 12.61
N GLU A 20 3.57 3.66 13.08
CA GLU A 20 2.73 4.50 13.93
C GLU A 20 2.30 5.75 13.15
N ARG A 21 1.00 5.85 12.88
CA ARG A 21 0.38 6.95 12.12
C ARG A 21 -1.01 7.22 12.67
N ARG A 22 -1.49 8.46 12.53
CA ARG A 22 -2.88 8.80 12.82
C ARG A 22 -3.77 8.15 11.79
N PHE A 23 -4.99 7.79 12.18
CA PHE A 23 -5.96 7.20 11.23
C PHE A 23 -6.18 8.08 9.99
N ASN A 24 -6.17 9.41 10.18
CA ASN A 24 -6.34 10.36 9.08
C ASN A 24 -5.18 10.29 8.07
N ASP A 25 -3.95 9.98 8.50
CA ASP A 25 -2.80 9.87 7.59
C ASP A 25 -2.98 8.73 6.57
N PHE A 26 -3.63 7.63 6.99
CA PHE A 26 -4.02 6.54 6.07
C PHE A 26 -5.07 7.00 5.06
N ALA A 27 -6.04 7.82 5.51
CA ALA A 27 -7.06 8.39 4.64
C ALA A 27 -6.46 9.36 3.62
N ASP A 28 -5.47 10.14 4.04
CA ASP A 28 -4.74 11.07 3.18
C ASP A 28 -3.88 10.32 2.16
N LEU A 29 -3.19 9.23 2.56
CA LEU A 29 -2.48 8.36 1.62
C LEU A 29 -3.45 7.79 0.57
N ARG A 30 -4.61 7.25 1.00
CA ARG A 30 -5.64 6.73 0.09
C ARG A 30 -6.07 7.79 -0.91
N TYR A 31 -6.33 9.02 -0.44
CA TYR A 31 -6.77 10.11 -1.30
C TYR A 31 -5.69 10.52 -2.32
N GLN A 32 -4.44 10.66 -1.87
CA GLN A 32 -3.33 11.01 -2.75
C GLN A 32 -3.16 9.96 -3.86
N VAL A 33 -3.09 8.67 -3.50
CA VAL A 33 -2.99 7.57 -4.48
C VAL A 33 -4.17 7.57 -5.45
N TRP A 34 -5.40 7.73 -4.96
CA TRP A 34 -6.60 7.84 -5.81
C TRP A 34 -6.49 9.01 -6.80
N SER A 35 -6.02 10.18 -6.36
CA SER A 35 -5.92 11.38 -7.19
C SER A 35 -4.97 11.24 -8.38
N TYR A 36 -3.95 10.36 -8.24
CA TYR A 36 -3.04 10.01 -9.33
C TYR A 36 -3.59 8.85 -10.17
N ALA A 37 -4.15 7.81 -9.54
CA ALA A 37 -4.67 6.64 -10.22
C ALA A 37 -5.92 6.92 -11.08
N GLN A 38 -6.74 7.92 -10.72
CA GLN A 38 -7.94 8.26 -11.51
C GLN A 38 -7.65 9.02 -12.80
N ARG A 39 -6.43 9.53 -12.99
CA ARG A 39 -6.13 10.41 -14.12
C ARG A 39 -6.19 9.62 -15.42
N LYS A 40 -6.77 10.22 -16.45
CA LYS A 40 -6.74 9.61 -17.79
C LYS A 40 -5.31 9.65 -18.29
N HIS A 41 -4.83 8.51 -18.78
CA HIS A 41 -3.53 8.43 -19.43
C HIS A 41 -3.71 8.86 -20.88
N GLU A 42 -3.14 10.00 -21.25
CA GLU A 42 -3.03 10.39 -22.65
C GLU A 42 -2.08 9.39 -23.34
N GLY A 43 -2.51 8.78 -24.45
CA GLY A 43 -1.64 7.93 -25.28
C GLY A 43 -1.86 6.41 -25.19
N SER A 44 -2.60 5.87 -24.22
CA SER A 44 -2.86 4.43 -24.13
C SER A 44 -4.25 4.03 -24.67
N CYS A 45 -4.31 3.39 -25.84
CA CYS A 45 -5.56 2.83 -26.41
C CYS A 45 -6.21 1.77 -25.50
N THR A 46 -5.45 1.21 -24.57
CA THR A 46 -5.90 0.29 -23.52
C THR A 46 -5.59 0.93 -22.17
N GLY A 47 -6.52 0.87 -21.21
CA GLY A 47 -6.36 1.49 -19.88
C GLY A 47 -5.05 1.09 -19.17
N CYS A 48 -4.61 1.93 -18.23
CA CYS A 48 -3.39 1.64 -17.46
C CYS A 48 -3.69 0.61 -16.38
N LYS A 49 -3.25 -0.63 -16.61
CA LYS A 49 -3.43 -1.74 -15.67
C LYS A 49 -3.00 -1.41 -14.23
N TYR A 50 -1.88 -0.72 -14.05
CA TYR A 50 -1.39 -0.33 -12.73
C TYR A 50 -2.40 0.57 -11.99
N CYS A 51 -2.85 1.63 -12.65
CA CYS A 51 -3.86 2.53 -12.08
C CYS A 51 -5.21 1.84 -11.91
N ASP A 52 -5.59 0.94 -12.83
CA ASP A 52 -6.83 0.16 -12.75
C ASP A 52 -6.83 -0.79 -11.53
N GLU A 53 -5.70 -1.43 -11.22
CA GLU A 53 -5.56 -2.27 -10.02
C GLU A 53 -5.71 -1.46 -8.73
N PHE A 54 -5.08 -0.28 -8.67
CA PHE A 54 -5.26 0.66 -7.56
C PHE A 54 -6.71 1.15 -7.45
N MET A 55 -7.34 1.52 -8.57
CA MET A 55 -8.73 1.97 -8.58
C MET A 55 -9.69 0.87 -8.16
N SER A 56 -9.49 -0.36 -8.63
CA SER A 56 -10.26 -1.53 -8.23
C SER A 56 -10.21 -1.74 -6.71
N TYR A 57 -9.01 -1.70 -6.12
CA TYR A 57 -8.87 -1.79 -4.67
C TYR A 57 -9.55 -0.62 -3.95
N ILE A 58 -9.30 0.62 -4.39
CA ILE A 58 -9.79 1.83 -3.74
C ILE A 58 -11.32 1.93 -3.76
N VAL A 59 -11.97 1.42 -4.80
CA VAL A 59 -13.43 1.37 -4.94
C VAL A 59 -14.01 0.20 -4.15
N HIS A 60 -13.47 -1.01 -4.32
CA HIS A 60 -14.13 -2.25 -3.87
C HIS A 60 -13.66 -2.81 -2.52
N SER A 61 -12.46 -2.46 -2.03
CA SER A 61 -11.96 -3.01 -0.76
C SER A 61 -12.76 -2.49 0.45
N MET A 62 -13.02 -3.36 1.41
CA MET A 62 -13.63 -3.03 2.70
C MET A 62 -12.59 -2.64 3.77
N SER A 63 -11.32 -2.92 3.52
CA SER A 63 -10.19 -2.64 4.42
C SER A 63 -9.61 -1.25 4.15
N GLN A 64 -10.46 -0.23 4.24
CA GLN A 64 -10.08 1.12 3.82
C GLN A 64 -10.30 2.16 4.93
N PRO A 65 -9.45 3.19 5.01
CA PRO A 65 -9.54 4.25 6.01
C PRO A 65 -10.69 5.21 5.71
N ARG A 66 -11.93 4.69 5.74
CA ARG A 66 -13.17 5.43 5.50
C ARG A 66 -13.74 5.95 6.81
N LEU A 67 -14.48 7.07 6.75
CA LEU A 67 -15.11 7.66 7.93
C LEU A 67 -16.02 6.65 8.66
N PHE A 68 -16.77 5.83 7.93
CA PHE A 68 -17.58 4.77 8.51
C PHE A 68 -16.75 3.77 9.33
N VAL A 69 -15.60 3.31 8.81
CA VAL A 69 -14.69 2.41 9.55
C VAL A 69 -14.21 3.07 10.84
N LYS A 70 -13.92 4.37 10.83
CA LYS A 70 -13.53 5.13 12.04
C LYS A 70 -14.64 5.17 13.09
N LEU A 71 -15.90 5.20 12.69
CA LEU A 71 -17.04 5.36 13.58
C LEU A 71 -17.61 4.03 14.08
N THR A 72 -17.56 2.97 13.27
CA THR A 72 -18.22 1.69 13.58
C THR A 72 -17.29 0.61 14.08
N THR A 73 -15.96 0.82 14.02
CA THR A 73 -14.98 -0.18 14.47
C THR A 73 -14.22 0.26 15.72
N GLY A 74 -14.03 -0.70 16.64
CA GLY A 74 -13.11 -0.57 17.77
C GLY A 74 -11.64 -0.50 17.31
N VAL A 75 -10.76 -0.10 18.24
CA VAL A 75 -9.34 0.17 17.95
C VAL A 75 -8.63 -1.06 17.37
N ASP A 76 -8.87 -2.25 17.90
CA ASP A 76 -8.19 -3.48 17.44
C ASP A 76 -8.63 -3.88 16.03
N THR A 77 -9.93 -3.79 15.74
CA THR A 77 -10.45 -4.01 14.38
C THR A 77 -9.85 -3.00 13.40
N ARG A 78 -9.74 -1.73 13.80
CA ARG A 78 -9.14 -0.68 12.98
C ARG A 78 -7.67 -0.96 12.70
N LYS A 79 -6.88 -1.39 13.70
CA LYS A 79 -5.48 -1.79 13.52
C LYS A 79 -5.35 -2.94 12.51
N LYS A 80 -6.21 -3.95 12.60
CA LYS A 80 -6.23 -5.06 11.63
C LYS A 80 -6.53 -4.56 10.21
N LEU A 81 -7.56 -3.72 10.04
CA LEU A 81 -7.91 -3.15 8.74
C LEU A 81 -6.78 -2.27 8.17
N MET A 82 -6.10 -1.48 9.01
CA MET A 82 -4.97 -0.64 8.57
C MET A 82 -3.73 -1.48 8.21
N SER A 83 -3.51 -2.61 8.91
CA SER A 83 -2.46 -3.56 8.52
C SER A 83 -2.76 -4.18 7.15
N THR A 84 -4.00 -4.64 6.92
CA THR A 84 -4.41 -5.15 5.60
C THR A 84 -4.26 -4.07 4.52
N PHE A 85 -4.74 -2.86 4.78
CA PHE A 85 -4.57 -1.71 3.87
C PHE A 85 -3.11 -1.48 3.47
N CYS A 86 -2.20 -1.48 4.46
CA CYS A 86 -0.77 -1.28 4.23
C CYS A 86 -0.16 -2.36 3.34
N ASN A 87 -0.43 -3.63 3.64
CA ASN A 87 0.11 -4.75 2.88
C ASN A 87 -0.38 -4.73 1.43
N GLU A 88 -1.66 -4.42 1.21
CA GLU A 88 -2.23 -4.30 -0.14
C GLU A 88 -1.60 -3.15 -0.92
N PHE A 89 -1.41 -1.98 -0.30
CA PHE A 89 -0.75 -0.84 -0.96
C PHE A 89 0.70 -1.18 -1.35
N ILE A 90 1.44 -1.89 -0.51
CA ILE A 90 2.80 -2.36 -0.83
C ILE A 90 2.75 -3.36 -2.00
N ASN A 91 1.85 -4.34 -1.96
CA ASN A 91 1.71 -5.35 -3.01
C ASN A 91 1.38 -4.73 -4.38
N LEU A 92 0.39 -3.82 -4.41
CA LEU A 92 0.02 -3.09 -5.61
C LEU A 92 1.15 -2.19 -6.12
N THR A 93 1.89 -1.55 -5.21
CA THR A 93 3.04 -0.71 -5.58
C THR A 93 4.16 -1.51 -6.23
N LEU A 94 4.47 -2.69 -5.70
CA LEU A 94 5.51 -3.56 -6.24
C LEU A 94 5.09 -4.22 -7.55
N GLY A 95 3.78 -4.39 -7.76
CA GLY A 95 3.18 -5.10 -8.89
C GLY A 95 3.37 -6.61 -8.80
N SER A 96 2.70 -7.36 -9.68
CA SER A 96 2.98 -8.79 -9.86
C SER A 96 4.43 -8.99 -10.30
N ARG A 97 5.18 -9.87 -9.61
CA ARG A 97 6.54 -10.27 -9.99
C ARG A 97 6.63 -10.88 -11.40
N SER A 98 5.51 -11.26 -12.01
CA SER A 98 5.47 -11.93 -13.31
C SER A 98 5.32 -11.00 -14.51
N GLU A 99 5.05 -9.71 -14.32
CA GLU A 99 4.83 -8.79 -15.45
C GLU A 99 5.98 -7.79 -15.59
N PRO A 100 6.47 -7.54 -16.81
CA PRO A 100 7.39 -6.45 -17.06
C PRO A 100 6.75 -5.16 -16.58
N ARG A 101 7.42 -4.45 -15.64
CA ARG A 101 6.96 -3.11 -15.23
C ARG A 101 6.69 -2.28 -16.49
N PRO A 102 5.48 -1.74 -16.67
CA PRO A 102 5.20 -0.89 -17.81
C PRO A 102 6.21 0.25 -17.81
N ARG A 103 7.05 0.35 -18.84
CA ARG A 103 7.97 1.49 -19.00
C ARG A 103 7.24 2.71 -19.56
N SER A 104 5.95 2.84 -19.26
CA SER A 104 5.14 3.98 -19.69
C SER A 104 5.60 5.18 -18.87
N PHE A 105 6.40 6.03 -19.51
CA PHE A 105 6.80 7.34 -18.99
C PHE A 105 5.61 8.33 -18.93
N GLU A 106 4.44 7.94 -19.45
CA GLU A 106 3.22 8.74 -19.54
C GLU A 106 2.23 8.45 -18.39
N CYS A 107 2.56 7.52 -17.49
CA CYS A 107 1.73 7.21 -16.33
C CYS A 107 2.20 7.97 -15.09
N ASP A 108 1.56 9.12 -14.82
CA ASP A 108 1.71 9.89 -13.56
C ASP A 108 1.59 9.00 -12.32
N GLY A 109 0.64 8.06 -12.32
CA GLY A 109 0.41 7.12 -11.22
C GLY A 109 1.63 6.25 -10.94
N LEU A 110 2.25 5.69 -11.98
CA LEU A 110 3.43 4.84 -11.85
C LEU A 110 4.66 5.62 -11.35
N GLN A 111 4.73 6.92 -11.62
CA GLN A 111 5.80 7.78 -11.11
C GLN A 111 5.56 8.22 -9.66
N ALA A 112 4.33 8.62 -9.33
CA ALA A 112 4.01 9.23 -8.04
C ALA A 112 3.66 8.23 -6.93
N ILE A 113 2.85 7.20 -7.22
CA ILE A 113 2.30 6.29 -6.21
C ILE A 113 3.42 5.54 -5.44
N PRO A 114 4.47 5.00 -6.07
CA PRO A 114 5.55 4.36 -5.33
C PRO A 114 6.25 5.29 -4.34
N TYR A 115 6.44 6.56 -4.72
CA TYR A 115 7.04 7.56 -3.84
C TYR A 115 6.12 7.88 -2.65
N LEU A 116 4.81 8.05 -2.89
CA LEU A 116 3.84 8.31 -1.82
C LEU A 116 3.78 7.16 -0.81
N VAL A 117 3.75 5.93 -1.30
CA VAL A 117 3.76 4.73 -0.47
C VAL A 117 5.06 4.66 0.31
N HIS A 118 6.22 4.78 -0.36
CA HIS A 118 7.52 4.78 0.32
C HIS A 118 7.59 5.80 1.45
N ARG A 119 7.26 7.06 1.17
CA ARG A 119 7.26 8.17 2.15
C ARG A 119 6.35 7.89 3.34
N PHE A 120 5.20 7.25 3.13
CA PHE A 120 4.30 6.89 4.22
C PHE A 120 4.91 5.86 5.18
N PHE A 121 5.65 4.90 4.63
CA PHE A 121 6.33 3.84 5.38
C PHE A 121 7.71 4.23 5.89
N GLU A 122 8.33 5.31 5.43
CA GLU A 122 9.56 5.82 6.04
C GLU A 122 9.32 6.21 7.50
N LYS A 123 10.24 5.80 8.39
CA LYS A 123 10.21 6.22 9.78
C LYS A 123 10.40 7.73 9.83
N GLU A 124 9.47 8.42 10.47
CA GLU A 124 9.74 9.77 10.93
C GLU A 124 10.76 9.62 12.06
N ASN A 125 12.01 10.03 11.81
CA ASN A 125 12.99 10.10 12.89
C ASN A 125 12.44 11.10 13.91
N ALA A 126 12.02 10.59 15.07
CA ALA A 126 11.57 11.38 16.21
C ALA A 126 12.70 12.26 16.76
#